data_AF-A0A9X9Q0F3-F1
#
_entry.id   AF-A0A9X9Q0F3-F1
#
_cell.length_a   1.000
_cell.length_b   1.000
_cell.length_c   1.000
_cell.angle_alpha   90.00
_cell.angle_beta   90.00
_cell.angle_gamma   90.00
#
_symmetry.space_group_name_H-M   'P 1'
#
loop_
_entity.id
_entity.type
_entity.pdbx_description
1 polymer ?
#
loop_
_entity_poly.entity_id
_entity_poly.type
_entity_poly.pdbx_seq_one_letter_code
_entity_poly.pdbx_strand_id
1 'polypeptide(L)'
;MTMELVSMIKTYPWQCMECKTCIICGQPHHEEEMMFCDVCDRGYHTFCVGLGAIPSGRWICDCCQRAPPTPRKVGRRGKNSKEG
;
A
#
# COMPACT_ATOMS: atom_id res chain seq x y z
N MET A 1 10.18 13.71 -1.16
CA MET A 1 9.37 12.66 -1.84
C MET A 1 10.01 12.37 -3.20
N THR A 2 10.28 11.11 -3.54
CA THR A 2 10.88 10.76 -4.84
C THR A 2 9.82 10.79 -5.95
N MET A 3 10.24 11.01 -7.20
CA MET A 3 9.33 11.00 -8.36
C MET A 3 8.66 9.63 -8.57
N GLU A 4 9.33 8.56 -8.15
CA GLU A 4 8.81 7.19 -8.20
C GLU A 4 7.66 6.99 -7.20
N LEU A 5 7.82 7.47 -5.97
CA LEU A 5 6.76 7.44 -4.96
C LEU A 5 5.55 8.26 -5.43
N VAL A 6 5.78 9.47 -5.94
CA VAL A 6 4.72 10.34 -6.48
C VAL A 6 3.96 9.64 -7.62
N SER A 7 4.65 8.92 -8.48
CA SER A 7 4.02 8.17 -9.57
C SER A 7 3.15 7.04 -9.03
N MET A 8 3.59 6.35 -7.97
CA MET A 8 2.85 5.25 -7.36
C MET A 8 1.63 5.72 -6.57
N ILE A 9 1.72 6.76 -5.74
CA ILE A 9 0.59 7.25 -4.93
C ILE A 9 -0.57 7.76 -5.80
N LYS A 10 -0.31 8.16 -7.05
CA LYS A 10 -1.34 8.54 -8.03
C LYS A 10 -2.14 7.35 -8.60
N THR A 11 -1.71 6.12 -8.35
CA THR A 11 -2.36 4.91 -8.92
C THR A 11 -3.48 4.35 -8.04
N TYR A 12 -3.68 4.89 -6.84
CA TYR A 12 -4.72 4.44 -5.90
C TYR A 12 -5.17 5.60 -5.00
N PRO A 13 -6.26 5.45 -4.21
CA PRO A 13 -6.70 6.48 -3.27
C PRO A 13 -5.69 6.64 -2.11
N TRP A 14 -4.74 7.54 -2.29
CA TRP A 14 -3.76 7.86 -1.27
C TRP A 14 -4.40 8.61 -0.09
N GLN A 15 -3.99 8.25 1.12
CA GLN A 15 -4.37 8.90 2.37
C GLN A 15 -3.20 9.76 2.87
N CYS A 16 -3.50 10.96 3.37
CA CYS A 16 -2.51 11.80 4.04
C CYS A 16 -2.02 11.17 5.35
N MET A 17 -1.08 11.84 6.01
CA MET A 17 -0.47 11.35 7.25
C MET A 17 -1.50 11.26 8.37
N GLU A 18 -2.46 12.20 8.46
CA GLU A 18 -3.50 12.20 9.51
C GLU A 18 -4.68 11.27 9.19
N CYS A 19 -4.85 10.87 7.92
CA CYS A 19 -5.97 10.03 7.47
C CYS A 19 -5.55 8.57 7.23
N LYS A 20 -4.31 8.20 7.55
CA LYS A 20 -3.77 6.88 7.20
C LYS A 20 -4.49 5.78 7.96
N THR A 21 -4.85 4.71 7.26
CA THR A 21 -5.37 3.49 7.88
C THR A 21 -4.51 2.29 7.53
N CYS A 22 -4.49 1.31 8.42
CA CYS A 22 -3.86 0.03 8.14
C CYS A 22 -4.58 -0.69 6.99
N ILE A 23 -3.85 -1.15 5.98
CA ILE A 23 -4.44 -1.89 4.85
C ILE A 23 -5.02 -3.25 5.26
N ILE A 24 -4.55 -3.82 6.37
CA ILE A 24 -4.97 -5.15 6.82
C ILE A 24 -6.25 -5.06 7.66
N CYS A 25 -6.30 -4.19 8.67
CA CYS A 25 -7.46 -4.09 9.58
C CYS A 25 -8.39 -2.91 9.27
N GLY A 26 -8.00 -1.97 8.41
CA GLY A 26 -8.78 -0.80 8.03
C GLY A 26 -8.85 0.31 9.08
N GLN A 27 -8.13 0.19 10.19
CA GLN A 27 -8.23 1.11 11.32
C GLN A 27 -7.08 2.14 11.37
N PRO A 28 -7.34 3.37 11.88
CA PRO A 28 -6.33 4.41 12.04
C PRO A 28 -5.61 4.40 13.40
N HIS A 29 -6.06 3.60 14.37
CA HIS A 29 -5.51 3.58 15.74
C HIS A 29 -4.05 3.08 15.78
N HIS A 30 -3.40 3.08 16.95
CA HIS A 30 -2.03 2.56 17.14
C HIS A 30 -1.01 3.15 16.15
N GLU A 31 -1.06 4.47 15.96
CA GLU A 31 -0.21 5.20 15.00
C GLU A 31 1.29 5.01 15.27
N GLU A 32 1.67 4.87 16.55
CA GLU A 32 3.06 4.63 16.98
C GLU A 32 3.62 3.27 16.55
N GLU A 33 2.75 2.32 16.23
CA GLU A 33 3.08 0.99 15.71
C GLU A 33 2.77 0.88 14.20
N MET A 34 2.37 1.99 13.57
CA MET A 34 2.06 2.04 12.14
C MET A 34 3.28 2.46 11.33
N MET A 35 3.56 1.67 10.29
CA MET A 35 4.69 1.84 9.38
C MET A 35 4.19 2.02 7.95
N PHE A 36 4.95 2.79 7.17
CA PHE A 36 4.60 3.13 5.79
C PHE A 36 5.57 2.46 4.81
N CYS A 37 5.03 1.94 3.72
CA CYS A 37 5.85 1.34 2.66
C CYS A 37 6.60 2.43 1.88
N ASP A 38 7.93 2.32 1.78
CA ASP A 38 8.79 3.29 1.06
C ASP A 38 8.58 3.33 -0.47
N VAL A 39 7.73 2.45 -1.01
CA VAL A 39 7.41 2.37 -2.44
C VAL A 39 6.00 2.88 -2.75
N CYS A 40 5.05 2.63 -1.84
CA CYS A 40 3.65 2.94 -2.09
C CYS A 40 2.95 3.68 -0.96
N ASP A 41 3.63 4.14 0.08
CA ASP A 41 3.08 4.97 1.16
C ASP A 41 1.83 4.42 1.89
N ARG A 42 1.51 3.13 1.73
CA ARG A 42 0.42 2.46 2.43
C ARG A 42 0.81 2.14 3.87
N GLY A 43 -0.14 2.30 4.78
CA GLY A 43 0.04 2.05 6.22
C GLY A 43 -0.23 0.60 6.63
N TYR A 44 0.59 0.11 7.55
CA TYR A 44 0.49 -1.23 8.12
C TYR A 44 0.89 -1.16 9.60
N HIS A 45 0.13 -1.79 10.49
CA HIS A 45 0.62 -2.02 11.84
C HIS A 45 1.66 -3.12 11.86
N THR A 46 2.70 -2.98 12.68
CA THR A 46 3.71 -4.01 12.92
C THR A 46 3.06 -5.36 13.24
N PHE A 47 2.12 -5.38 14.19
CA PHE A 47 1.42 -6.59 14.60
C PHE A 47 0.52 -7.18 13.50
N CYS A 48 -0.08 -6.34 12.64
CA CYS A 48 -0.88 -6.83 11.52
C CYS A 48 -0.03 -7.55 10.46
N VAL A 49 1.27 -7.23 10.36
CA VAL A 49 2.22 -7.91 9.46
C VAL A 49 3.13 -8.91 10.20
N GLY A 50 2.85 -9.22 11.46
CA GLY A 50 3.61 -10.20 12.25
C GLY A 50 5.01 -9.73 12.69
N LEU A 51 5.24 -8.42 12.75
CA LEU A 51 6.46 -7.83 13.27
C LEU A 51 6.28 -7.43 14.74
N GLY A 52 7.31 -7.70 15.56
CA GLY A 52 7.31 -7.31 16.97
C GLY A 52 7.65 -5.84 17.23
N ALA A 53 8.25 -5.15 16.25
CA ALA A 53 8.63 -3.74 16.34
C ALA A 53 8.79 -3.15 14.93
N ILE A 54 8.84 -1.82 14.84
CA ILE A 54 9.16 -1.12 13.60
C ILE A 54 10.61 -1.46 13.20
N PRO A 55 10.85 -1.99 11.99
CA PRO A 55 12.20 -2.35 11.55
C PRO A 55 13.07 -1.10 11.36
N SER A 56 14.38 -1.25 11.59
CA SER A 56 15.34 -0.20 11.28
C SER A 56 15.55 -0.07 9.77
N GLY A 57 15.40 1.13 9.24
CA GLY A 57 15.68 1.43 7.84
C GLY A 57 14.48 1.23 6.91
N ARG A 58 14.76 0.88 5.66
CA ARG A 58 13.74 0.82 4.59
C ARG A 58 12.80 -0.36 4.79
N TRP A 59 11.50 -0.11 4.70
CA TRP A 59 10.49 -1.17 4.67
C TRP A 59 9.63 -1.13 3.42
N ILE A 60 9.43 -2.31 2.83
CA ILE A 60 8.65 -2.50 1.61
C ILE A 60 7.59 -3.56 1.89
N CYS A 61 6.32 -3.22 1.68
CA CYS A 61 5.21 -4.17 1.87
C CYS A 61 5.25 -5.32 0.87
N ASP A 62 4.64 -6.46 1.23
CA ASP A 62 4.59 -7.67 0.40
C ASP A 62 4.02 -7.41 -1.01
N CYS A 63 3.02 -6.53 -1.14
CA CYS A 63 2.49 -6.11 -2.44
C CYS A 63 3.55 -5.50 -3.37
N CYS A 64 4.41 -4.63 -2.83
CA CYS A 64 5.48 -3.99 -3.59
C CYS A 64 6.69 -4.91 -3.81
N GLN A 65 6.90 -5.90 -2.94
CA GLN A 65 7.91 -6.94 -3.15
C GLN A 65 7.52 -7.90 -4.28
N ARG A 66 6.24 -8.29 -4.36
CA ARG A 66 5.74 -9.23 -5.39
C ARG A 66 5.48 -8.59 -6.74
N ALA A 67 5.17 -7.30 -6.77
CA ALA A 67 4.96 -6.54 -7.98
C ALA A 67 5.81 -5.26 -7.93
N PRO A 68 7.06 -5.29 -8.43
CA PRO A 68 7.79 -4.05 -8.65
C PRO A 68 6.96 -3.11 -9.54
N PRO A 69 7.15 -1.79 -9.46
CA PRO A 69 6.41 -0.81 -10.23
C PRO A 69 6.74 -0.90 -11.72
N THR A 70 6.28 -1.95 -12.39
CA THR A 70 6.16 -1.97 -13.84
C THR A 70 4.92 -1.16 -14.19
N PRO A 71 4.96 -0.24 -15.15
CA PRO A 71 3.76 0.42 -15.65
C PRO A 71 2.87 -0.65 -16.28
N ARG A 72 1.92 -1.18 -15.51
CA ARG A 72 0.93 -2.13 -15.99
C ARG A 72 0.07 -1.38 -17.01
N LYS A 73 0.21 -1.73 -18.30
CA LYS A 73 -0.84 -1.42 -19.28
C LYS A 73 -2.12 -2.05 -18.71
N VAL A 74 -3.09 -1.22 -18.37
CA VAL A 74 -4.44 -1.65 -17.97
C VAL A 74 -5.01 -2.46 -19.14
N GLY A 75 -4.86 -3.78 -19.07
CA GLY A 75 -5.57 -4.70 -19.94
C GLY A 75 -7.05 -4.59 -19.62
N ARG A 76 -7.83 -4.08 -20.58
CA ARG A 76 -9.30 -4.01 -20.52
C ARG A 76 -9.85 -5.39 -20.13
N ARG A 77 -10.39 -5.50 -18.91
CA ARG A 77 -11.19 -6.68 -18.52
C ARG A 77 -12.55 -6.57 -19.22
N GLY A 78 -12.71 -7.30 -20.32
CA GLY A 78 -13.98 -7.45 -21.02
C GLY A 78 -15.02 -8.06 -20.09
N LYS A 79 -16.12 -7.34 -19.86
CA LYS A 79 -17.34 -7.86 -19.25
C LYS A 79 -18.00 -8.74 -20.30
N ASN A 80 -18.17 -10.04 -20.05
CA ASN A 80 -19.09 -10.84 -20.85
C ASN A 80 -20.37 -11.01 -20.02
N SER A 81 -21.40 -10.28 -20.43
CA SER A 81 -22.77 -10.50 -19.98
C SER A 81 -23.24 -11.83 -20.56
N LYS A 82 -23.65 -12.77 -19.71
CA LYS A 82 -24.55 -13.85 -20.12
C LYS A 82 -25.92 -13.50 -19.57
N GLU A 83 -26.77 -13.00 -20.45
CA GLU A 83 -28.22 -13.00 -20.28
C GLU A 83 -28.72 -14.45 -20.40
N GLY A 84 -29.66 -14.81 -19.54
CA GLY A 84 -30.40 -16.06 -19.54
C GLY A 84 -31.80 -15.78 -19.01
#